data_AF-A0A6S4T5G7-F1
#
_entry.id   AF-A0A6S4T5G7-F1
#
_cell.length_a   1.000
_cell.length_b   1.000
_cell.length_c   1.000
_cell.angle_alpha   90.00
_cell.angle_beta   90.00
_cell.angle_gamma   90.00
#
_symmetry.space_group_name_H-M   'P 1'
#
loop_
_entity.id
_entity.type
_entity.pdbx_description
1 polymer ?
#
loop_
_entity_poly.entity_id
_entity_poly.type
_entity_poly.pdbx_seq_one_letter_code
_entity_poly.pdbx_strand_id
1 'polypeptide(L)'
;MAKSQQSLLEHQIARRIKDGRGQGFGKQYRPWLYVQDVPSEGRSHRIYSHKTGRVHHLLSDLELAAFLVFEWTSGISDIREQFPLRREDTRAIAAEHGLRHPSVRGVDQVMSSDFLVDTASGPHRQFAVQVKRMEAFSDVRTIEKLELERRYWQLKQVPWFLITEHEIDPVIRQNVDWLYPTKTDGLVEPGLLMQLPVLFRAFSKAPEAKVIDICKQIDTAYDLELGNTLRDVRTLIANGFLKFNIHKVFRTITAAELIFCQFNDMEALLHVANQ
;
A
#
# COMPACT_ATOMS: atom_id res chain seq x y z
N MET A 1 12.37 4.01 23.22
CA MET A 1 11.08 4.65 23.52
C MET A 1 10.41 5.01 22.20
N ALA A 2 9.50 4.17 21.70
CA ALA A 2 8.77 4.42 20.46
C ALA A 2 7.78 5.58 20.70
N LYS A 3 7.87 6.66 19.93
CA LYS A 3 6.96 7.80 20.09
C LYS A 3 5.63 7.44 19.42
N SER A 4 4.56 7.63 20.18
CA SER A 4 3.23 7.07 19.96
C SER A 4 2.65 7.32 18.57
N GLN A 5 1.97 6.29 18.01
CA GLN A 5 0.78 6.47 17.16
C GLN A 5 0.01 7.71 17.62
N GLN A 6 -0.34 8.60 16.70
CA GLN A 6 -1.03 9.84 17.05
C GLN A 6 -2.29 9.51 17.86
N SER A 7 -2.26 9.83 19.14
CA SER A 7 -3.34 9.55 20.07
C SER A 7 -4.53 10.42 19.73
N LEU A 8 -5.64 9.77 19.42
CA LEU A 8 -6.89 10.45 19.13
C LEU A 8 -7.66 10.69 20.42
N LEU A 9 -8.25 11.88 20.51
CA LEU A 9 -9.28 12.20 21.48
C LEU A 9 -10.63 11.62 21.01
N GLU A 10 -11.58 11.41 21.92
CA GLU A 10 -12.90 10.84 21.60
C GLU A 10 -13.63 11.60 20.48
N HIS A 11 -13.56 12.93 20.47
CA HIS A 11 -14.20 13.73 19.40
C HIS A 11 -13.54 13.53 18.03
N GLN A 12 -12.24 13.22 17.98
CA GLN A 12 -11.53 12.95 16.73
C GLN A 12 -11.89 11.55 16.21
N ILE A 13 -12.02 10.57 17.12
CA ILE A 13 -12.52 9.23 16.78
C ILE A 13 -13.94 9.33 16.22
N ALA A 14 -14.84 10.02 16.91
CA ALA A 14 -16.21 10.23 16.48
C ALA A 14 -16.28 10.94 15.11
N ARG A 15 -15.43 11.95 14.88
CA ARG A 15 -15.32 12.62 13.59
C ARG A 15 -14.87 11.67 12.48
N ARG A 16 -13.83 10.86 12.69
CA ARG A 16 -13.36 9.87 11.70
C ARG A 16 -14.43 8.85 11.33
N ILE A 17 -15.22 8.40 12.31
CA ILE A 17 -16.36 7.51 12.07
C ILE A 17 -17.42 8.21 11.22
N LYS A 18 -17.77 9.48 11.54
CA LYS A 18 -18.73 10.28 10.77
C LYS A 18 -18.25 10.55 9.34
N ASP A 19 -16.95 10.71 9.13
CA ASP A 19 -16.32 10.90 7.82
C ASP A 19 -16.24 9.60 6.98
N GLY A 20 -16.74 8.48 7.53
CA GLY A 20 -16.82 7.19 6.85
C GLY A 20 -15.51 6.40 6.83
N ARG A 21 -14.54 6.71 7.70
CA ARG A 21 -13.28 5.95 7.76
C ARG A 21 -13.52 4.50 8.21
N GLY A 22 -12.89 3.56 7.53
CA GLY A 22 -13.09 2.12 7.66
C GLY A 22 -14.29 1.57 6.89
N GLN A 23 -15.05 2.42 6.20
CA GLN A 23 -16.25 2.02 5.45
C GLN A 23 -15.99 2.05 3.95
N GLY A 24 -16.84 1.35 3.20
CA GLY A 24 -16.75 1.23 1.74
C GLY A 24 -15.91 0.04 1.27
N PHE A 25 -15.89 -0.14 -0.05
CA PHE A 25 -15.15 -1.19 -0.77
C PHE A 25 -14.54 -0.60 -2.05
N GLY A 26 -13.46 -1.20 -2.53
CA GLY A 26 -12.75 -0.75 -3.73
C GLY A 26 -12.45 0.75 -3.69
N LYS A 27 -12.85 1.47 -4.74
CA LYS A 27 -12.65 2.92 -4.88
C LYS A 27 -13.31 3.79 -3.80
N GLN A 28 -14.30 3.25 -3.08
CA GLN A 28 -15.05 3.99 -2.06
C GLN A 28 -14.51 3.79 -0.65
N TYR A 29 -13.60 2.82 -0.47
CA TYR A 29 -13.01 2.56 0.85
C TYR A 29 -12.15 3.74 1.31
N ARG A 30 -12.26 4.07 2.60
CA ARG A 30 -11.48 5.12 3.26
C ARG A 30 -10.68 4.52 4.41
N PRO A 31 -9.33 4.52 4.39
CA PRO A 31 -8.55 3.92 5.47
C PRO A 31 -8.75 4.65 6.80
N TRP A 32 -8.56 3.94 7.93
CA TRP A 32 -8.61 4.56 9.25
C TRP A 32 -7.48 5.56 9.47
N LEU A 33 -6.29 5.22 8.96
CA LEU A 33 -5.06 6.00 9.04
C LEU A 33 -4.62 6.41 7.63
N TYR A 34 -4.40 7.69 7.42
CA TYR A 34 -3.72 8.22 6.24
C TYR A 34 -2.27 8.51 6.60
N VAL A 35 -1.41 8.64 5.58
CA VAL A 35 0.02 8.95 5.75
C VAL A 35 0.28 10.22 6.59
N GLN A 36 -0.64 11.19 6.57
CA GLN A 36 -0.58 12.43 7.34
C GLN A 36 -0.97 12.27 8.82
N ASP A 37 -1.65 11.18 9.17
CA ASP A 37 -2.12 10.91 10.53
C ASP A 37 -1.04 10.28 11.43
N VAL A 38 0.11 9.89 10.87
CA VAL A 38 1.15 9.19 11.61
C VAL A 38 2.48 9.93 11.47
N PRO A 39 3.09 10.38 12.58
CA PRO A 39 4.45 10.93 12.54
C PRO A 39 5.38 9.84 12.05
N SER A 40 6.02 10.03 10.90
CA SER A 40 6.81 8.98 10.28
C SER A 40 8.08 8.69 11.09
N GLU A 41 8.18 7.54 11.76
CA GLU A 41 9.48 6.99 12.20
C GLU A 41 10.28 6.42 11.00
N GLY A 42 9.58 6.13 9.89
CA GLY A 42 10.14 5.63 8.63
C GLY A 42 9.64 6.37 7.39
N ARG A 43 9.52 5.66 6.26
CA ARG A 43 8.91 6.18 5.02
C ARG A 43 7.46 5.71 4.91
N SER A 44 6.59 6.62 4.52
CA SER A 44 5.21 6.33 4.13
C SER A 44 5.07 6.48 2.62
N HIS A 45 4.04 5.83 2.06
CA HIS A 45 3.84 5.73 0.61
C HIS A 45 2.37 6.01 0.26
N ARG A 46 2.18 6.71 -0.86
CA ARG A 46 0.92 6.85 -1.57
C ARG A 46 1.08 6.17 -2.92
N ILE A 47 0.29 5.14 -3.18
CA ILE A 47 0.42 4.33 -4.40
C ILE A 47 -0.94 4.00 -5.00
N TYR A 48 -1.11 4.24 -6.31
CA TYR A 48 -2.31 3.88 -7.04
C TYR A 48 -2.41 2.36 -7.22
N SER A 49 -3.61 1.81 -7.03
CA SER A 49 -3.92 0.40 -7.26
C SER A 49 -4.80 0.24 -8.49
N HIS A 50 -4.39 -0.63 -9.43
CA HIS A 50 -5.22 -0.95 -10.60
C HIS A 50 -6.44 -1.78 -10.19
N LYS A 51 -6.35 -2.56 -9.10
CA LYS A 51 -7.45 -3.40 -8.61
C LYS A 51 -8.58 -2.58 -7.99
N THR A 52 -8.22 -1.56 -7.23
CA THR A 52 -9.19 -0.78 -6.44
C THR A 52 -9.53 0.57 -7.05
N GLY A 53 -8.70 1.10 -7.96
CA GLY A 53 -8.91 2.39 -8.61
C GLY A 53 -8.73 3.60 -7.70
N ARG A 54 -7.95 3.46 -6.61
CA ARG A 54 -7.66 4.53 -5.65
C ARG A 54 -6.20 4.51 -5.22
N VAL A 55 -5.77 5.60 -4.58
CA VAL A 55 -4.49 5.68 -3.87
C VAL A 55 -4.62 4.98 -2.52
N HIS A 56 -3.63 4.14 -2.20
CA HIS A 56 -3.48 3.46 -0.91
C HIS A 56 -2.50 4.21 -0.02
N HIS A 57 -2.75 4.21 1.28
CA HIS A 57 -1.90 4.86 2.28
C HIS A 57 -1.14 3.84 3.12
N LEU A 58 0.15 3.69 2.83
CA LEU A 58 1.02 2.70 3.46
C LEU A 58 2.00 3.42 4.37
N LEU A 59 2.16 2.93 5.59
CA LEU A 59 2.86 3.64 6.67
C LEU A 59 4.31 3.15 6.88
N SER A 60 4.73 2.15 6.10
CA SER A 60 6.08 1.60 6.11
C SER A 60 6.48 0.98 4.76
N ASP A 61 7.79 0.80 4.53
CA ASP A 61 8.29 0.05 3.37
C ASP A 61 7.85 -1.42 3.38
N LEU A 62 7.62 -2.01 4.56
CA LEU A 62 7.19 -3.39 4.67
C LEU A 62 5.70 -3.53 4.29
N GLU A 63 4.87 -2.55 4.66
CA GLU A 63 3.49 -2.45 4.15
C GLU A 63 3.47 -2.24 2.64
N LEU A 64 4.36 -1.41 2.09
CA LEU A 64 4.52 -1.27 0.64
C LEU A 64 4.86 -2.61 -0.03
N ALA A 65 5.82 -3.35 0.50
CA ALA A 65 6.17 -4.66 -0.04
C ALA A 65 4.99 -5.65 0.00
N ALA A 66 4.26 -5.72 1.12
CA ALA A 66 3.08 -6.56 1.26
C ALA A 66 1.96 -6.14 0.29
N PHE A 67 1.69 -4.84 0.17
CA PHE A 67 0.73 -4.29 -0.78
C PHE A 67 1.05 -4.69 -2.22
N LEU A 68 2.33 -4.58 -2.63
CA LEU A 68 2.74 -4.95 -3.98
C LEU A 68 2.48 -6.44 -4.28
N VAL A 69 2.70 -7.33 -3.30
CA VAL A 69 2.34 -8.76 -3.43
C VAL A 69 0.84 -8.89 -3.70
N PHE A 70 0.01 -8.18 -2.95
CA PHE A 70 -1.44 -8.25 -3.14
C PHE A 70 -1.90 -7.66 -4.48
N GLU A 71 -1.32 -6.53 -4.90
CA GLU A 71 -1.61 -5.88 -6.18
C GLU A 71 -1.18 -6.72 -7.39
N TRP A 72 -0.15 -7.56 -7.25
CA TRP A 72 0.30 -8.45 -8.31
C TRP A 72 -0.44 -9.79 -8.34
N THR A 73 -0.87 -10.30 -7.19
CA THR A 73 -1.52 -11.61 -7.10
C THR A 73 -2.85 -11.65 -7.85
N SER A 74 -2.98 -12.61 -8.76
CA SER A 74 -4.23 -12.90 -9.45
C SER A 74 -5.29 -13.39 -8.46
N GLY A 75 -6.53 -12.94 -8.61
CA GLY A 75 -7.64 -13.37 -7.75
C GLY A 75 -7.92 -12.46 -6.54
N ILE A 76 -6.99 -11.60 -6.13
CA ILE A 76 -7.31 -10.52 -5.18
C ILE A 76 -8.19 -9.48 -5.88
N SER A 77 -9.34 -9.20 -5.27
CA SER A 77 -10.38 -8.32 -5.81
C SER A 77 -10.49 -6.98 -5.07
N ASP A 78 -10.16 -6.94 -3.78
CA ASP A 78 -10.12 -5.70 -3.01
C ASP A 78 -9.01 -5.74 -1.97
N ILE A 79 -8.48 -4.58 -1.64
CA ILE A 79 -7.43 -4.38 -0.64
C ILE A 79 -7.89 -3.17 0.18
N ARG A 80 -8.06 -3.35 1.49
CA ARG A 80 -8.50 -2.31 2.41
C ARG A 80 -7.45 -2.15 3.50
N GLU A 81 -6.58 -1.17 3.30
CA GLU A 81 -5.48 -0.85 4.20
C GLU A 81 -5.95 -0.11 5.45
N GLN A 82 -5.21 -0.26 6.55
CA GLN A 82 -5.50 0.41 7.83
C GLN A 82 -6.95 0.20 8.26
N PHE A 83 -7.41 -1.06 8.23
CA PHE A 83 -8.79 -1.45 8.48
C PHE A 83 -9.11 -1.35 9.98
N PRO A 84 -10.03 -0.46 10.42
CA PRO A 84 -10.28 -0.27 11.84
C PRO A 84 -11.05 -1.45 12.43
N LEU A 85 -10.63 -1.86 13.62
CA LEU A 85 -11.31 -2.87 14.42
C LEU A 85 -12.37 -2.19 15.28
N ARG A 86 -13.57 -2.78 15.36
CA ARG A 86 -14.65 -2.21 16.16
C ARG A 86 -14.24 -2.14 17.64
N ARG A 87 -14.13 -0.91 18.16
CA ARG A 87 -13.57 -0.63 19.50
C ARG A 87 -14.31 -1.34 20.63
N GLU A 88 -15.62 -1.54 20.50
CA GLU A 88 -16.42 -2.27 21.48
C GLU A 88 -16.00 -3.73 21.57
N ASP A 89 -15.78 -4.38 20.42
CA ASP A 89 -15.35 -5.78 20.35
C ASP A 89 -13.93 -5.91 20.91
N THR A 90 -13.01 -5.00 20.56
CA THR A 90 -11.63 -5.02 21.08
C THR A 90 -11.57 -4.79 22.59
N ARG A 91 -12.42 -3.92 23.15
CA ARG A 91 -12.57 -3.72 24.60
C ARG A 91 -13.08 -4.97 25.31
N ALA A 92 -14.10 -5.63 24.73
CA ALA A 92 -14.64 -6.86 25.28
C ALA A 92 -13.59 -7.98 25.31
N ILE A 93 -12.88 -8.19 24.20
CA ILE A 93 -11.78 -9.16 24.08
C ILE A 93 -10.67 -8.88 25.10
N ALA A 94 -10.31 -7.60 25.26
CA ALA A 94 -9.29 -7.19 26.23
C ALA A 94 -9.71 -7.55 27.67
N ALA A 95 -10.95 -7.25 28.04
CA ALA A 95 -11.49 -7.56 29.37
C ALA A 95 -11.59 -9.08 29.61
N GLU A 96 -12.10 -9.83 28.64
CA GLU A 96 -12.30 -11.29 28.74
C GLU A 96 -10.98 -12.05 28.94
N HIS A 97 -9.91 -11.59 28.31
CA HIS A 97 -8.63 -12.31 28.31
C HIS A 97 -7.54 -11.63 29.15
N GLY A 98 -7.89 -10.63 29.96
CA GLY A 98 -6.94 -9.92 30.82
C GLY A 98 -5.84 -9.17 30.05
N LEU A 99 -6.11 -8.78 28.80
CA LEU A 99 -5.18 -8.00 27.99
C LEU A 99 -5.40 -6.49 28.23
N ARG A 100 -4.33 -5.71 28.21
CA ARG A 100 -4.46 -4.25 28.30
C ARG A 100 -4.89 -3.65 26.97
N HIS A 101 -6.06 -3.02 26.90
CA HIS A 101 -6.48 -2.31 25.70
C HIS A 101 -5.55 -1.13 25.38
N PRO A 102 -5.21 -0.85 24.10
CA PRO A 102 -4.48 0.35 23.72
C PRO A 102 -5.22 1.62 24.16
N SER A 103 -4.58 2.41 25.02
CA SER A 103 -5.14 3.63 25.58
C SER A 103 -4.06 4.69 25.68
N VAL A 104 -4.41 5.93 25.31
CA VAL A 104 -3.52 7.09 25.43
C VAL A 104 -4.29 8.23 26.07
N ARG A 105 -3.74 8.79 27.16
CA ARG A 105 -4.39 9.87 27.95
C ARG A 105 -5.81 9.51 28.39
N GLY A 106 -6.02 8.24 28.76
CA GLY A 106 -7.32 7.72 29.20
C GLY A 106 -8.34 7.47 28.09
N VAL A 107 -7.97 7.66 26.83
CA VAL A 107 -8.83 7.38 25.66
C VAL A 107 -8.38 6.09 25.00
N ASP A 108 -9.27 5.11 24.95
CA ASP A 108 -9.01 3.87 24.22
C ASP A 108 -9.02 4.13 22.72
N GLN A 109 -7.91 3.73 22.10
CA GLN A 109 -7.65 3.98 20.70
C GLN A 109 -8.31 2.91 19.83
N VAL A 110 -8.78 3.29 18.65
CA VAL A 110 -9.24 2.34 17.63
C VAL A 110 -8.01 1.62 17.07
N MET A 111 -7.97 0.31 17.24
CA MET A 111 -6.95 -0.54 16.62
C MET A 111 -7.25 -0.71 15.13
N SER A 112 -6.24 -1.04 14.34
CA SER A 112 -6.39 -1.39 12.93
C SER A 112 -5.49 -2.55 12.55
N SER A 113 -5.96 -3.35 11.59
CA SER A 113 -5.11 -4.25 10.82
C SER A 113 -4.55 -3.53 9.61
N ASP A 114 -3.30 -3.80 9.27
CA ASP A 114 -2.65 -3.14 8.13
C ASP A 114 -3.36 -3.43 6.82
N PHE A 115 -3.90 -4.65 6.62
CA PHE A 115 -4.73 -4.97 5.46
C PHE A 115 -5.89 -5.91 5.79
N LEU A 116 -7.05 -5.64 5.17
CA LEU A 116 -8.12 -6.61 4.94
C LEU A 116 -8.21 -6.86 3.44
N VAL A 117 -8.03 -8.10 3.03
CA VAL A 117 -7.92 -8.49 1.62
C VAL A 117 -9.09 -9.38 1.23
N ASP A 118 -9.76 -9.04 0.14
CA ASP A 118 -10.82 -9.84 -0.46
C ASP A 118 -10.32 -10.55 -1.71
N THR A 119 -10.77 -11.79 -1.87
CA THR A 119 -10.36 -12.65 -2.99
C THR A 119 -11.57 -13.26 -3.69
N ALA A 120 -11.51 -13.23 -5.03
CA ALA A 120 -12.45 -13.88 -5.92
C ALA A 120 -12.20 -15.39 -6.05
N SER A 121 -11.06 -15.90 -5.59
CA SER A 121 -10.65 -17.31 -5.76
C SER A 121 -9.62 -17.75 -4.72
N GLY A 122 -9.75 -18.97 -4.20
CA GLY A 122 -8.82 -19.54 -3.23
C GLY A 122 -9.54 -20.12 -2.01
N PRO A 123 -8.77 -20.63 -1.02
CA PRO A 123 -9.34 -21.31 0.16
C PRO A 123 -10.08 -20.34 1.09
N HIS A 124 -9.72 -19.06 1.07
CA HIS A 124 -10.33 -18.01 1.89
C HIS A 124 -10.86 -16.92 0.98
N ARG A 125 -12.11 -16.50 1.18
CA ARG A 125 -12.74 -15.39 0.44
C ARG A 125 -12.30 -14.02 0.95
N GLN A 126 -11.84 -13.96 2.19
CA GLN A 126 -11.35 -12.77 2.86
C GLN A 126 -10.32 -13.18 3.91
N PHE A 127 -9.28 -12.37 4.11
CA PHE A 127 -8.30 -12.56 5.18
C PHE A 127 -7.73 -11.21 5.63
N ALA A 128 -7.34 -11.14 6.90
CA ALA A 128 -6.67 -9.98 7.49
C ALA A 128 -5.17 -10.23 7.60
N VAL A 129 -4.39 -9.17 7.45
CA VAL A 129 -2.94 -9.20 7.55
C VAL A 129 -2.47 -8.06 8.44
N GLN A 130 -1.57 -8.41 9.36
CA GLN A 130 -0.78 -7.44 10.10
C GLN A 130 0.67 -7.52 9.68
N VAL A 131 1.32 -6.37 9.54
CA VAL A 131 2.72 -6.26 9.12
C VAL A 131 3.57 -5.80 10.29
N LYS A 132 4.58 -6.60 10.66
CA LYS A 132 5.54 -6.25 11.71
C LYS A 132 6.92 -6.77 11.42
N ARG A 133 7.92 -5.93 11.69
CA ARG A 133 9.31 -6.39 11.65
C ARG A 133 9.64 -7.31 12.80
N MET A 134 10.59 -8.22 12.59
CA MET A 134 11.00 -9.17 13.61
C MET A 134 11.51 -8.49 14.89
N GLU A 135 12.15 -7.34 14.77
CA GLU A 135 12.67 -6.62 15.94
C GLU A 135 11.54 -6.18 16.90
N ALA A 136 10.32 -5.99 16.41
CA ALA A 136 9.17 -5.54 17.20
C ALA A 136 8.67 -6.61 18.19
N PHE A 137 8.97 -7.89 17.98
CA PHE A 137 8.54 -8.96 18.90
C PHE A 137 9.34 -9.01 20.21
N SER A 138 10.42 -8.22 20.32
CA SER A 138 11.10 -7.99 21.61
C SER A 138 10.25 -7.20 22.60
N ASP A 139 9.25 -6.46 22.11
CA ASP A 139 8.31 -5.68 22.92
C ASP A 139 7.07 -6.50 23.26
N VAL A 140 6.95 -6.88 24.54
CA VAL A 140 5.77 -7.59 25.08
C VAL A 140 4.48 -6.84 24.77
N ARG A 141 4.50 -5.50 24.77
CA ARG A 141 3.32 -4.70 24.48
C ARG A 141 2.87 -4.85 23.03
N THR A 142 3.80 -5.10 22.11
CA THR A 142 3.48 -5.41 20.72
C THR A 142 2.81 -6.77 20.61
N ILE A 143 3.31 -7.78 21.31
CA ILE A 143 2.69 -9.12 21.34
C ILE A 143 1.25 -9.06 21.90
N GLU A 144 1.02 -8.34 23.00
CA GLU A 144 -0.35 -8.19 23.56
C GLU A 144 -1.33 -7.58 22.56
N LYS A 145 -0.90 -6.56 21.79
CA LYS A 145 -1.74 -5.93 20.76
C LYS A 145 -2.03 -6.90 19.61
N LEU A 146 -1.04 -7.67 19.18
CA LEU A 146 -1.21 -8.69 18.14
C LEU A 146 -2.18 -9.79 18.59
N GLU A 147 -2.10 -10.23 19.85
CA GLU A 147 -3.04 -11.24 20.37
C GLU A 147 -4.47 -10.74 20.41
N LEU A 148 -4.68 -9.47 20.79
CA LEU A 148 -6.00 -8.85 20.76
C LEU A 148 -6.56 -8.79 19.32
N GLU A 149 -5.73 -8.38 18.35
CA GLU A 149 -6.10 -8.35 16.94
C GLU A 149 -6.40 -9.76 16.37
N ARG A 150 -5.55 -10.75 16.68
CA ARG A 150 -5.76 -12.15 16.29
C ARG A 150 -7.10 -12.67 16.81
N ARG A 151 -7.44 -12.39 18.07
CA ARG A 151 -8.73 -12.77 18.67
C ARG A 151 -9.90 -12.04 18.04
N TYR A 152 -9.75 -10.77 17.69
CA TYR A 152 -10.79 -10.02 16.98
C TYR A 152 -11.16 -10.71 15.67
N TRP A 153 -10.19 -11.08 14.85
CA TRP A 153 -10.47 -11.76 13.58
C TRP A 153 -10.93 -13.20 13.75
N GLN A 154 -10.44 -13.91 14.77
CA GLN A 154 -10.96 -15.22 15.15
C GLN A 154 -12.46 -15.16 15.48
N LEU A 155 -12.91 -14.14 16.24
CA LEU A 155 -14.33 -13.91 16.54
C LEU A 155 -15.16 -13.67 15.27
N LYS A 156 -14.57 -13.04 14.24
CA LYS A 156 -15.21 -12.81 12.93
C LYS A 156 -15.12 -14.00 11.98
N GLN A 157 -14.44 -15.09 12.37
CA GLN A 157 -14.14 -16.24 11.52
C GLN A 157 -13.39 -15.86 10.22
N VAL A 158 -12.57 -14.81 10.30
CA VAL A 158 -11.70 -14.37 9.19
C VAL A 158 -10.27 -14.80 9.53
N PRO A 159 -9.58 -15.52 8.64
CA PRO A 159 -8.16 -15.84 8.81
C PRO A 159 -7.34 -14.58 9.01
N TRP A 160 -6.42 -14.62 9.97
CA TRP A 160 -5.50 -13.53 10.26
C TRP A 160 -4.06 -14.03 10.13
N PHE A 161 -3.25 -13.28 9.39
CA PHE A 161 -1.86 -13.59 9.13
C PHE A 161 -0.95 -12.46 9.58
N LEU A 162 0.27 -12.82 9.95
CA LEU A 162 1.33 -11.90 10.31
C LEU A 162 2.40 -12.00 9.22
N ILE A 163 2.77 -10.85 8.64
CA ILE A 163 3.84 -10.74 7.65
C ILE A 163 5.00 -9.96 8.27
N THR A 164 6.19 -10.53 8.17
CA THR A 164 7.45 -9.90 8.54
C THR A 164 8.32 -9.72 7.30
N GLU A 165 9.49 -9.11 7.45
CA GLU A 165 10.47 -9.00 6.37
C GLU A 165 10.97 -10.36 5.85
N HIS A 166 10.76 -11.46 6.56
CA HIS A 166 11.15 -12.80 6.13
C HIS A 166 10.17 -13.45 5.15
N GLU A 167 8.90 -13.03 5.15
CA GLU A 167 7.90 -13.51 4.19
C GLU A 167 7.94 -12.74 2.85
N ILE A 168 8.73 -11.67 2.78
CA ILE A 168 8.89 -10.87 1.56
C ILE A 168 10.06 -11.39 0.71
N ASP A 169 9.76 -11.73 -0.53
CA ASP A 169 10.76 -12.11 -1.54
C ASP A 169 11.87 -11.05 -1.64
N PRO A 170 13.16 -11.43 -1.53
CA PRO A 170 14.28 -10.51 -1.67
C PRO A 170 14.27 -9.68 -2.95
N VAL A 171 13.71 -10.20 -4.05
CA VAL A 171 13.55 -9.47 -5.32
C VAL A 171 12.57 -8.31 -5.16
N ILE A 172 11.47 -8.52 -4.43
CA ILE A 172 10.50 -7.45 -4.13
C ILE A 172 11.18 -6.37 -3.30
N ARG A 173 11.95 -6.75 -2.27
CA ARG A 173 12.69 -5.80 -1.44
C ARG A 173 13.69 -4.98 -2.28
N GLN A 174 14.45 -5.64 -3.16
CA GLN A 174 15.35 -4.97 -4.10
C GLN A 174 14.61 -4.00 -5.03
N ASN A 175 13.44 -4.40 -5.53
CA ASN A 175 12.61 -3.55 -6.37
C ASN A 175 12.04 -2.35 -5.58
N VAL A 176 11.67 -2.51 -4.31
CA VAL A 176 11.26 -1.40 -3.44
C VAL A 176 12.42 -0.44 -3.21
N ASP A 177 13.62 -0.93 -2.88
CA ASP A 177 14.81 -0.09 -2.70
C ASP A 177 15.17 0.66 -3.99
N TRP A 178 14.99 0.01 -5.16
CA TRP A 178 15.16 0.65 -6.45
C TRP A 178 14.05 1.63 -6.79
N LEU A 179 12.78 1.40 -6.47
CA LEU A 179 11.70 2.33 -6.80
C LEU A 179 11.74 3.57 -5.91
N TYR A 180 12.09 3.39 -4.64
CA TYR A 180 12.06 4.42 -3.62
C TYR A 180 13.45 4.51 -3.00
N PRO A 181 14.41 5.23 -3.60
CA PRO A 181 15.74 5.42 -3.01
C PRO A 181 15.74 6.48 -1.91
N THR A 182 14.80 7.42 -1.96
CA THR A 182 14.63 8.57 -1.07
C THR A 182 13.17 8.71 -0.66
N LYS A 183 12.81 9.68 0.19
CA LYS A 183 11.41 10.04 0.39
C LYS A 183 10.89 10.64 -0.91
N THR A 184 10.12 9.87 -1.67
CA THR A 184 9.36 10.39 -2.80
C THR A 184 8.19 11.16 -2.22
N ASP A 185 8.11 12.46 -2.47
CA ASP A 185 6.81 13.14 -2.34
C ASP A 185 5.92 12.46 -3.39
N GLY A 186 4.94 11.67 -2.94
CA GLY A 186 4.10 10.80 -3.76
C GLY A 186 3.14 11.56 -4.68
N LEU A 187 3.64 12.59 -5.36
CA LEU A 187 2.95 13.44 -6.32
C LEU A 187 3.62 13.24 -7.67
N VAL A 188 2.85 12.68 -8.61
CA VAL A 188 3.24 12.66 -10.01
C VAL A 188 2.77 13.96 -10.63
N GLU A 189 3.70 14.70 -11.25
CA GLU A 189 3.35 15.93 -11.94
C GLU A 189 2.28 15.66 -13.02
N PRO A 190 1.25 16.51 -13.16
CA PRO A 190 0.23 16.36 -14.19
C PRO A 190 0.81 16.19 -15.60
N GLY A 191 1.89 16.93 -15.91
CA GLY A 191 2.58 16.85 -17.19
C GLY A 191 3.15 15.46 -17.48
N LEU A 192 3.62 14.75 -16.45
CA LEU A 192 4.12 13.38 -16.57
C LEU A 192 2.97 12.37 -16.77
N LEU A 193 1.84 12.53 -16.07
CA LEU A 193 0.66 11.69 -16.32
C LEU A 193 0.12 11.84 -17.74
N MET A 194 0.18 13.04 -18.31
CA MET A 194 -0.19 13.29 -19.71
C MET A 194 0.71 12.58 -20.72
N GLN A 195 1.90 12.09 -20.32
CA GLN A 195 2.77 11.28 -21.19
C GLN A 195 2.36 9.81 -21.28
N LEU A 196 1.43 9.33 -20.45
CA LEU A 196 1.03 7.91 -20.44
C LEU A 196 0.65 7.37 -21.83
N PRO A 197 -0.18 8.04 -22.66
CA PRO A 197 -0.52 7.53 -23.99
C PRO A 197 0.66 7.46 -24.95
N VAL A 198 1.61 8.41 -24.84
CA VAL A 198 2.82 8.48 -25.67
C VAL A 198 3.75 7.32 -25.30
N LEU A 199 4.01 7.15 -24.00
CA LEU A 199 4.81 6.04 -23.47
C LEU A 199 4.19 4.70 -23.86
N PHE A 200 2.89 4.52 -23.63
CA PHE A 200 2.16 3.30 -23.99
C PHE A 200 2.37 2.93 -25.46
N ARG A 201 2.24 3.91 -26.37
CA ARG A 201 2.47 3.70 -27.81
C ARG A 201 3.92 3.33 -28.12
N ALA A 202 4.89 3.94 -27.44
CA ALA A 202 6.30 3.63 -27.64
C ALA A 202 6.63 2.20 -27.20
N PHE A 203 6.21 1.79 -26.00
CA PHE A 203 6.42 0.44 -25.49
C PHE A 203 5.69 -0.63 -26.32
N SER A 204 4.48 -0.33 -26.78
CA SER A 204 3.69 -1.27 -27.61
C SER A 204 4.33 -1.61 -28.97
N LYS A 205 5.25 -0.77 -29.48
CA LYS A 205 5.96 -1.02 -30.75
C LYS A 205 7.09 -2.05 -30.63
N ALA A 206 7.59 -2.30 -29.42
CA ALA A 206 8.73 -3.17 -29.19
C ALA A 206 8.51 -4.07 -27.95
N PRO A 207 7.48 -4.95 -27.95
CA PRO A 207 7.05 -5.73 -26.78
C PRO A 207 8.18 -6.58 -26.15
N GLU A 208 9.08 -7.13 -26.98
CA GLU A 208 10.18 -8.00 -26.54
C GLU A 208 11.43 -7.22 -26.09
N ALA A 209 11.51 -5.93 -26.37
CA ALA A 209 12.66 -5.12 -25.96
C ALA A 209 12.57 -4.77 -24.47
N LYS A 210 13.73 -4.64 -23.82
CA LYS A 210 13.79 -4.22 -22.42
C LYS A 210 13.30 -2.79 -22.26
N VAL A 211 12.57 -2.54 -21.17
CA VAL A 211 12.07 -1.20 -20.84
C VAL A 211 13.21 -0.16 -20.83
N ILE A 212 14.37 -0.52 -20.26
CA ILE A 212 15.55 0.35 -20.17
C ILE A 212 16.07 0.74 -21.56
N ASP A 213 16.05 -0.18 -22.53
CA ASP A 213 16.59 0.08 -23.86
C ASP A 213 15.66 0.98 -24.66
N ILE A 214 14.34 0.81 -24.52
CA ILE A 214 13.35 1.72 -25.10
C ILE A 214 13.47 3.12 -24.49
N CYS A 215 13.66 3.24 -23.16
CA CYS A 215 13.86 4.54 -22.50
C CYS A 215 15.07 5.29 -23.09
N LYS A 216 16.21 4.62 -23.27
CA LYS A 216 17.41 5.22 -23.89
C LYS A 216 17.18 5.65 -25.34
N GLN A 217 16.41 4.86 -26.10
CA GLN A 217 16.07 5.20 -27.47
C GLN A 217 15.18 6.44 -27.54
N ILE A 218 14.22 6.58 -26.63
CA ILE A 218 13.39 7.78 -26.50
C ILE A 218 14.27 8.98 -26.14
N ASP A 219 15.14 8.85 -25.12
CA ASP A 219 16.04 9.94 -24.73
C ASP A 219 16.88 10.42 -25.92
N THR A 220 17.44 9.49 -26.70
CA THR A 220 18.25 9.81 -27.89
C THR A 220 17.40 10.43 -29.01
N ALA A 221 16.19 9.93 -29.26
CA ALA A 221 15.34 10.39 -30.36
C ALA A 221 14.77 11.80 -30.13
N TYR A 222 14.59 12.19 -28.86
CA TYR A 222 14.05 13.49 -28.47
C TYR A 222 15.10 14.46 -27.89
N ASP A 223 16.39 14.14 -28.03
CA ASP A 223 17.52 14.93 -27.51
C ASP A 223 17.40 15.29 -26.02
N LEU A 224 16.99 14.29 -25.22
CA LEU A 224 16.88 14.40 -23.77
C LEU A 224 18.17 13.94 -23.08
N GLU A 225 18.36 14.36 -21.83
CA GLU A 225 19.42 13.80 -20.99
C GLU A 225 19.23 12.28 -20.83
N LEU A 226 20.31 11.50 -21.04
CA LEU A 226 20.26 10.05 -20.88
C LEU A 226 19.76 9.66 -19.49
N GLY A 227 18.69 8.86 -19.45
CA GLY A 227 18.04 8.41 -18.22
C GLY A 227 16.82 9.24 -17.81
N ASN A 228 16.47 10.31 -18.55
CA ASN A 228 15.28 11.10 -18.25
C ASN A 228 13.99 10.27 -18.40
N THR A 229 13.80 9.58 -19.53
CA THR A 229 12.62 8.72 -19.73
C THR A 229 12.56 7.58 -18.72
N LEU A 230 13.71 7.03 -18.32
CA LEU A 230 13.75 5.99 -17.29
C LEU A 230 13.35 6.53 -15.91
N ARG A 231 13.70 7.79 -15.59
CA ARG A 231 13.26 8.47 -14.37
C ARG A 231 11.75 8.63 -14.37
N ASP A 232 11.17 9.07 -15.49
CA ASP A 232 9.73 9.22 -15.68
C ASP A 232 8.98 7.90 -15.50
N VAL A 233 9.45 6.83 -16.17
CA VAL A 233 8.90 5.48 -16.02
C VAL A 233 9.02 4.99 -14.57
N ARG A 234 10.16 5.20 -13.92
CA ARG A 234 10.36 4.82 -12.51
C ARG A 234 9.38 5.58 -11.60
N THR A 235 9.19 6.88 -11.80
CA THR A 235 8.22 7.69 -11.04
C THR A 235 6.80 7.18 -11.23
N LEU A 236 6.41 6.86 -12.47
CA LEU A 236 5.09 6.32 -12.77
C LEU A 236 4.86 4.94 -12.12
N ILE A 237 5.89 4.08 -12.08
CA ILE A 237 5.82 2.78 -11.39
C ILE A 237 5.76 2.96 -9.88
N ALA A 238 6.58 3.84 -9.31
CA ALA A 238 6.60 4.15 -7.89
C ALA A 238 5.30 4.78 -7.38
N ASN A 239 4.45 5.30 -8.28
CA ASN A 239 3.13 5.80 -7.90
C ASN A 239 2.00 4.87 -8.37
N GLY A 240 2.33 3.69 -8.91
CA GLY A 240 1.37 2.65 -9.27
C GLY A 240 0.60 2.89 -10.57
N PHE A 241 0.98 3.89 -11.38
CA PHE A 241 0.37 4.13 -12.70
C PHE A 241 0.86 3.15 -13.76
N LEU A 242 2.04 2.57 -13.52
CA LEU A 242 2.62 1.47 -14.26
C LEU A 242 2.91 0.36 -13.24
N LYS A 243 2.74 -0.90 -13.63
CA LYS A 243 3.14 -2.04 -12.81
C LYS A 243 3.82 -3.11 -13.65
N PHE A 244 4.63 -3.94 -13.00
CA PHE A 244 5.34 -5.05 -13.62
C PHE A 244 5.31 -6.25 -12.67
N ASN A 245 5.83 -7.39 -13.11
CA ASN A 245 6.01 -8.53 -12.22
C ASN A 245 7.08 -8.25 -11.17
N ILE A 246 6.64 -7.97 -9.94
CA ILE A 246 7.51 -7.60 -8.82
C ILE A 246 8.48 -8.70 -8.38
N HIS A 247 8.25 -9.96 -8.80
CA HIS A 247 9.16 -11.09 -8.56
C HIS A 247 10.31 -11.17 -9.58
N LYS A 248 10.35 -10.26 -10.56
CA LYS A 248 11.47 -10.11 -11.50
C LYS A 248 12.22 -8.82 -11.21
N VAL A 249 13.53 -8.84 -11.36
CA VAL A 249 14.35 -7.63 -11.20
C VAL A 249 13.99 -6.64 -12.31
N PHE A 250 13.67 -5.39 -11.97
CA PHE A 250 13.19 -4.40 -12.95
C PHE A 250 14.05 -4.29 -14.23
N ARG A 251 15.39 -4.42 -14.09
CA ARG A 251 16.34 -4.32 -15.20
C ARG A 251 16.16 -5.37 -16.29
N THR A 252 15.42 -6.45 -16.01
CA THR A 252 15.15 -7.54 -16.98
C THR A 252 13.77 -7.42 -17.63
N ILE A 253 12.94 -6.48 -17.19
CA ILE A 253 11.55 -6.36 -17.62
C ILE A 253 11.48 -5.91 -19.09
N THR A 254 10.70 -6.63 -19.88
CA THR A 254 10.38 -6.26 -21.26
C THR A 254 9.17 -5.33 -21.32
N ALA A 255 8.96 -4.66 -22.46
CA ALA A 255 7.82 -3.78 -22.65
C ALA A 255 6.47 -4.50 -22.52
N ALA A 256 6.37 -5.76 -22.95
CA ALA A 256 5.16 -6.58 -22.81
C ALA A 256 4.80 -6.89 -21.35
N GLU A 257 5.78 -6.85 -20.45
CA GLU A 257 5.60 -7.10 -19.02
C GLU A 257 5.23 -5.84 -18.23
N LEU A 258 5.21 -4.67 -18.88
CA LEU A 258 4.83 -3.40 -18.29
C LEU A 258 3.33 -3.14 -18.51
N ILE A 259 2.58 -3.09 -17.42
CA ILE A 259 1.13 -2.92 -17.42
C ILE A 259 0.81 -1.47 -17.05
N PHE A 260 0.15 -0.75 -17.94
CA PHE A 260 -0.31 0.62 -17.71
C PHE A 260 -1.65 0.61 -16.98
N CYS A 261 -1.89 1.60 -16.13
CA CYS A 261 -3.21 1.87 -15.58
C CYS A 261 -4.20 2.24 -16.70
N GLN A 262 -5.49 2.17 -16.41
CA GLN A 262 -6.48 2.69 -17.35
C GLN A 262 -6.40 4.23 -17.36
N PHE A 263 -6.13 4.80 -18.52
CA PHE A 263 -5.98 6.25 -18.72
C PHE A 263 -7.01 6.82 -19.70
N ASN A 264 -8.14 6.13 -19.88
CA ASN A 264 -9.23 6.58 -20.76
C ASN A 264 -9.91 7.86 -20.24
N ASP A 265 -9.88 8.07 -18.92
CA ASP A 265 -10.36 9.26 -18.23
C ASP A 265 -9.19 9.91 -17.49
N MET A 266 -8.50 10.81 -18.18
CA MET A 266 -7.33 11.51 -17.64
C MET A 266 -7.70 12.48 -16.51
N GLU A 267 -8.90 13.07 -16.51
CA GLU A 267 -9.35 13.94 -15.42
C GLU A 267 -9.53 13.16 -14.13
N ALA A 268 -10.19 11.99 -14.20
CA ALA A 268 -10.31 11.10 -13.05
C ALA A 268 -8.94 10.66 -12.53
N LEU A 269 -8.01 10.33 -13.43
CA LEU A 269 -6.66 9.90 -13.05
C LEU A 269 -5.85 11.02 -12.36
N LEU A 270 -5.92 12.24 -12.90
CA LEU A 270 -5.31 13.43 -12.30
C LEU A 270 -5.90 13.75 -10.93
N HIS A 271 -7.22 13.63 -10.77
CA HIS A 271 -7.87 13.81 -9.48
C HIS A 271 -7.39 12.77 -8.46
N VAL A 272 -7.28 11.50 -8.85
CA VAL A 272 -6.79 10.42 -7.99
C VAL A 272 -5.33 10.62 -7.60
N ALA A 273 -4.46 11.07 -8.51
CA ALA A 273 -3.06 11.36 -8.22
C ALA A 273 -2.88 12.44 -7.13
N ASN A 274 -3.83 13.35 -7.01
CA ASN A 274 -3.80 14.45 -6.04
C ASN A 274 -4.38 14.10 -4.65
N GLN A 275 -4.92 12.88 -4.44
CA GLN A 275 -5.53 12.41 -3.16
C GLN A 275 -4.55 11.73 -2.21
#